data_AF-A0A089JSD6-F1
#
_entry.id   AF-A0A089JSD6-F1
#
_cell.length_a   1.000
_cell.length_b   1.000
_cell.length_c   1.000
_cell.angle_alpha   90.00
_cell.angle_beta   90.00
_cell.angle_gamma   90.00
#
_symmetry.space_group_name_H-M   'P 1'
#
loop_
_entity.id
_entity.type
_entity.pdbx_description
1 polymer ?
#
loop_
_entity_poly.entity_id
_entity_poly.type
_entity_poly.pdbx_seq_one_letter_code
_entity_poly.pdbx_strand_id
1 'polypeptide(L)'
;MVDERHLVYFKELLEGNAEISFKAYLSNNEDSLRKQFSPARFARLKFKSIDEIIKILDEENVSYSINDHAVRNEKYLATFHLDALNEQGRLKEGFKDTLFKGTVHNFKTKGEEAVLTLYKYIEYPKKINSKKNIEKLQDIECFAELELSLGDESLGLFLLKALASIERQLSEVDDIVLKAQEAVMKHHSSKRD
;
A
#
# COMPACT_ATOMS: atom_id res chain seq x y z
N MET A 1 1.56 0.36 31.17
CA MET A 1 2.81 0.15 30.44
C MET A 1 2.57 -0.98 29.46
N VAL A 2 2.61 -0.63 28.19
CA VAL A 2 2.52 -1.59 27.08
C VAL A 2 3.79 -2.43 27.04
N ASP A 3 3.66 -3.68 26.64
CA ASP A 3 4.78 -4.60 26.43
C ASP A 3 5.73 -4.05 25.36
N GLU A 4 7.02 -3.99 25.69
CA GLU A 4 8.07 -3.39 24.88
C GLU A 4 8.10 -3.97 23.46
N ARG A 5 7.83 -5.27 23.29
CA ARG A 5 7.81 -5.91 21.97
C ARG A 5 6.75 -5.33 21.02
N HIS A 6 5.64 -4.83 21.55
CA HIS A 6 4.60 -4.16 20.75
C HIS A 6 5.03 -2.75 20.39
N LEU A 7 5.67 -2.04 21.31
CA LEU A 7 6.18 -0.69 21.08
C LEU A 7 7.30 -0.69 20.02
N VAL A 8 8.21 -1.65 20.08
CA VAL A 8 9.26 -1.84 19.06
C VAL A 8 8.62 -2.07 17.69
N TYR A 9 7.69 -3.01 17.59
CA TYR A 9 7.02 -3.29 16.31
C TYR A 9 6.23 -2.08 15.78
N PHE A 10 5.48 -1.39 16.64
CA PHE A 10 4.74 -0.18 16.28
C PHE A 10 5.63 0.91 15.73
N LYS A 11 6.80 1.10 16.35
CA LYS A 11 7.82 2.01 15.86
C LYS A 11 8.34 1.57 14.49
N GLU A 12 8.75 0.31 14.35
CA GLU A 12 9.26 -0.24 13.09
C GLU A 12 8.23 -0.10 11.95
N LEU A 13 6.94 -0.27 12.26
CA LEU A 13 5.85 -0.11 11.30
C LEU A 13 5.77 1.32 10.77
N LEU A 14 5.81 2.32 11.66
CA LEU A 14 5.75 3.73 11.27
C LEU A 14 7.00 4.20 10.53
N GLU A 15 8.16 3.63 10.86
CA GLU A 15 9.44 3.94 10.23
C GLU A 15 9.64 3.22 8.89
N GLY A 16 8.81 2.22 8.59
CA GLY A 16 8.91 1.41 7.37
C GLY A 16 9.93 0.27 7.45
N ASN A 17 10.31 -0.12 8.66
CA ASN A 17 11.26 -1.19 8.93
C ASN A 17 10.57 -2.52 9.31
N ALA A 18 9.24 -2.52 9.50
CA ALA A 18 8.51 -3.72 9.83
C ALA A 18 8.48 -4.74 8.68
N GLU A 19 8.79 -5.99 8.98
CA GLU A 19 8.80 -7.08 7.98
C GLU A 19 7.39 -7.54 7.56
N ILE A 20 6.43 -7.42 8.49
CA ILE A 20 5.03 -7.84 8.32
C ILE A 20 4.08 -6.66 8.56
N SER A 21 2.96 -6.65 7.84
CA SER A 21 1.95 -5.62 8.02
C SER A 21 1.24 -5.73 9.36
N PHE A 22 0.58 -4.65 9.78
CA PHE A 22 -0.10 -4.59 11.06
C PHE A 22 -1.16 -5.69 11.21
N LYS A 23 -1.84 -6.06 10.12
CA LYS A 23 -2.85 -7.13 10.14
C LYS A 23 -2.24 -8.49 10.46
N ALA A 24 -1.09 -8.82 9.87
CA ALA A 24 -0.38 -10.05 10.17
C ALA A 24 0.12 -10.06 11.61
N TYR A 25 0.72 -8.94 12.06
CA TYR A 25 1.17 -8.81 13.43
C TYR A 25 0.03 -8.97 14.44
N LEU A 26 -1.10 -8.30 14.19
CA LEU A 26 -2.30 -8.40 15.01
C LEU A 26 -2.80 -9.84 15.07
N SER A 27 -2.86 -10.55 13.95
CA SER A 27 -3.28 -11.96 13.93
C SER A 27 -2.39 -12.85 14.79
N ASN A 28 -1.08 -12.60 14.82
CA ASN A 28 -0.11 -13.38 15.59
C ASN A 28 -0.07 -12.99 17.08
N ASN A 29 -0.53 -11.79 17.43
CA ASN A 29 -0.39 -11.22 18.77
C ASN A 29 -1.73 -10.78 19.40
N GLU A 30 -2.86 -11.19 18.83
CA GLU A 30 -4.19 -10.70 19.21
C GLU A 30 -4.47 -10.87 20.71
N ASP A 31 -4.21 -12.05 21.27
CA ASP A 31 -4.45 -12.31 22.70
C ASP A 31 -3.56 -11.46 23.62
N SER A 32 -2.31 -11.20 23.22
CA SER A 32 -1.40 -10.35 23.98
C SER A 32 -1.87 -8.90 23.96
N LEU A 33 -2.17 -8.37 22.77
CA LEU A 33 -2.64 -7.00 22.59
C LEU A 33 -3.97 -6.78 23.31
N ARG A 34 -4.89 -7.76 23.24
CA ARG A 34 -6.19 -7.70 23.89
C ARG A 34 -6.08 -7.67 25.42
N LYS A 35 -5.07 -8.30 26.01
CA LYS A 35 -4.82 -8.24 27.47
C LYS A 35 -4.26 -6.89 27.92
N GLN A 36 -3.61 -6.15 27.03
CA GLN A 36 -2.95 -4.87 27.35
C GLN A 36 -3.86 -3.67 27.20
N PHE A 37 -4.89 -3.77 26.35
CA PHE A 37 -5.77 -2.67 26.03
C PHE A 37 -7.21 -2.94 26.47
N SER A 38 -7.91 -1.87 26.88
CA SER A 38 -9.35 -1.97 27.09
C SER A 38 -10.06 -2.38 25.79
N PRO A 39 -11.25 -3.00 25.85
CA PRO A 39 -11.95 -3.45 24.65
C PRO A 39 -12.15 -2.34 23.61
N ALA A 40 -12.48 -1.12 24.06
CA ALA A 40 -12.65 0.04 23.18
C ALA A 40 -11.33 0.47 22.51
N ARG A 41 -10.21 0.41 23.25
CA ARG A 41 -8.89 0.77 22.72
C ARG A 41 -8.37 -0.29 21.76
N PHE A 42 -8.54 -1.56 22.08
CA PHE A 42 -8.22 -2.67 21.19
C PHE A 42 -9.03 -2.61 19.88
N ALA A 43 -10.31 -2.23 19.94
CA ALA A 43 -11.11 -2.02 18.73
C ALA A 43 -10.55 -0.89 17.86
N ARG A 44 -10.13 0.24 18.44
CA ARG A 44 -9.47 1.32 17.68
C ARG A 44 -8.15 0.86 17.07
N LEU A 45 -7.35 0.10 17.82
CA LEU A 45 -6.12 -0.48 17.30
C LEU A 45 -6.38 -1.40 16.10
N LYS A 46 -7.48 -2.17 16.10
CA LYS A 46 -7.87 -3.05 14.98
C LYS A 46 -8.37 -2.30 13.74
N PHE A 47 -9.15 -1.22 13.91
CA PHE A 47 -9.86 -0.55 12.80
C PHE A 47 -9.31 0.82 12.39
N LYS A 48 -8.51 1.45 13.25
CA LYS A 48 -7.84 2.74 13.06
C LYS A 48 -6.37 2.62 13.47
N SER A 49 -5.72 1.57 12.97
CA SER A 49 -4.44 1.07 13.47
C SER A 49 -3.37 2.15 13.56
N ILE A 50 -3.06 2.85 12.47
CA ILE A 50 -2.01 3.87 12.43
C ILE A 50 -2.25 4.98 13.47
N ASP A 51 -3.45 5.56 13.50
CA ASP A 51 -3.77 6.66 14.42
C ASP A 51 -3.70 6.22 15.89
N GLU A 52 -4.11 4.98 16.19
CA GLU A 52 -4.04 4.46 17.56
C GLU A 52 -2.61 4.06 17.94
N ILE A 53 -1.82 3.52 17.00
CA ILE A 53 -0.40 3.20 17.20
C ILE A 53 0.39 4.45 17.54
N ILE A 54 0.21 5.54 16.79
CA ILE A 54 0.84 6.84 17.06
C ILE A 54 0.53 7.28 18.50
N LYS A 55 -0.74 7.27 18.90
CA LYS A 55 -1.15 7.63 20.26
C LYS A 55 -0.52 6.75 21.33
N ILE A 56 -0.42 5.45 21.09
CA ILE A 56 0.22 4.52 22.03
C ILE A 56 1.71 4.86 22.21
N LEU A 57 2.42 5.12 21.11
CA LEU A 57 3.84 5.47 21.16
C LEU A 57 4.06 6.82 21.88
N ASP A 58 3.22 7.82 21.59
CA ASP A 58 3.28 9.13 22.24
C ASP A 58 3.02 9.02 23.76
N GLU A 59 2.01 8.25 24.18
CA GLU A 59 1.68 8.04 25.60
C GLU A 59 2.79 7.30 26.37
N GLU A 60 3.47 6.36 25.72
CA GLU A 60 4.59 5.62 26.29
C GLU A 60 5.94 6.34 26.10
N ASN A 61 5.95 7.58 25.57
CA ASN A 61 7.12 8.42 25.31
C ASN A 61 8.20 7.75 24.45
N VAL A 62 7.79 6.96 23.45
CA VAL A 62 8.70 6.30 22.52
C VAL A 62 9.00 7.24 21.35
N SER A 63 10.27 7.47 21.05
CA SER A 63 10.68 8.27 19.89
C SER A 63 10.66 7.43 18.61
N TYR A 64 9.98 7.95 17.58
CA TYR A 64 9.86 7.37 16.24
C TYR A 64 9.93 8.46 15.16
N SER A 65 10.19 8.06 13.93
CA SER A 65 10.00 8.90 12.74
C SER A 65 8.88 8.36 11.86
N ILE A 66 8.16 9.25 11.16
CA ILE A 66 7.10 8.83 10.24
C ILE A 66 7.69 8.68 8.84
N ASN A 67 7.56 7.48 8.29
CA ASN A 67 7.74 7.19 6.89
C ASN A 67 6.38 7.23 6.19
N ASP A 68 6.09 8.32 5.49
CA ASP A 68 4.78 8.54 4.86
C ASP A 68 4.40 7.42 3.87
N HIS A 69 5.39 6.85 3.17
CA HIS A 69 5.17 5.77 2.23
C HIS A 69 4.80 4.46 2.94
N ALA A 70 5.49 4.12 4.04
CA ALA A 70 5.14 2.95 4.85
C ALA A 70 3.72 3.07 5.44
N VAL A 71 3.39 4.25 5.98
CA VAL A 71 2.05 4.53 6.52
C VAL A 71 0.98 4.40 5.44
N ARG A 72 1.26 4.89 4.23
CA ARG A 72 0.35 4.77 3.09
C ARG A 72 0.13 3.31 2.70
N ASN A 73 1.19 2.52 2.60
CA ASN A 73 1.11 1.09 2.30
C ASN A 73 0.28 0.33 3.35
N GLU A 74 0.48 0.63 4.63
CA GLU A 74 -0.32 0.01 5.69
C GLU A 74 -1.79 0.39 5.62
N LYS A 75 -2.10 1.67 5.33
CA LYS A 75 -3.49 2.11 5.09
C LYS A 75 -4.11 1.40 3.88
N TYR A 76 -3.33 1.17 2.83
CA TYR A 76 -3.79 0.45 1.64
C TYR A 76 -4.08 -1.02 1.96
N LEU A 77 -3.15 -1.73 2.61
CA LEU A 77 -3.33 -3.11 3.08
C LEU A 77 -4.49 -3.25 4.07
N ALA A 78 -4.78 -2.20 4.85
CA ALA A 78 -5.91 -2.15 5.77
C ALA A 78 -7.27 -2.25 5.06
N THR A 79 -7.37 -1.95 3.76
CA THR A 79 -8.63 -2.04 3.00
C THR A 79 -9.05 -3.45 2.62
N PHE A 80 -8.12 -4.42 2.60
CA PHE A 80 -8.38 -5.78 2.13
C PHE A 80 -8.90 -6.72 3.23
N HIS A 81 -9.72 -7.72 2.87
CA HIS A 81 -10.06 -8.79 3.81
C HIS A 81 -8.85 -9.69 4.10
N LEU A 82 -8.79 -10.32 5.28
CA LEU A 82 -7.68 -11.22 5.65
C LEU A 82 -7.48 -12.36 4.65
N ASP A 83 -8.54 -12.83 4.01
CA ASP A 83 -8.45 -13.91 3.01
C ASP A 83 -7.65 -13.52 1.76
N ALA A 84 -7.56 -12.22 1.46
CA ALA A 84 -6.74 -11.71 0.37
C ALA A 84 -5.26 -11.56 0.74
N LEU A 85 -4.91 -11.71 2.03
CA LEU A 85 -3.56 -11.47 2.55
C LEU A 85 -2.84 -12.77 2.94
N ASN A 86 -1.54 -12.83 2.66
CA ASN A 86 -0.66 -13.92 3.08
C ASN A 86 -0.21 -13.76 4.55
N GLU A 87 0.70 -14.63 4.99
CA GLU A 87 1.19 -14.67 6.38
C GLU A 87 1.96 -13.40 6.80
N GLN A 88 2.58 -12.71 5.84
CA GLN A 88 3.23 -11.41 6.05
C GLN A 88 2.23 -10.24 5.98
N GLY A 89 0.96 -10.54 5.70
CA GLY A 89 -0.09 -9.54 5.57
C GLY A 89 -0.01 -8.72 4.29
N ARG A 90 0.58 -9.30 3.23
CA ARG A 90 0.68 -8.78 1.86
C ARG A 90 -0.34 -9.48 0.97
N LEU A 91 -0.68 -8.90 -0.18
CA LEU A 91 -1.66 -9.51 -1.10
C LEU A 91 -1.17 -10.88 -1.62
N LYS A 92 -2.05 -11.89 -1.61
CA LYS A 92 -1.77 -13.21 -2.20
C LYS A 92 -1.67 -13.12 -3.71
N GLU A 93 -0.74 -13.84 -4.32
CA GLU A 93 -0.55 -13.85 -5.77
C GLU A 93 -1.82 -14.18 -6.56
N GLY A 94 -2.56 -15.21 -6.15
CA GLY A 94 -3.82 -15.57 -6.80
C GLY A 94 -4.91 -14.49 -6.68
N PHE A 95 -4.86 -13.66 -5.64
CA PHE A 95 -5.76 -12.51 -5.52
C PHE A 95 -5.31 -11.36 -6.43
N LYS A 96 -4.00 -11.06 -6.47
CA LYS A 96 -3.42 -10.03 -7.36
C LYS A 96 -3.81 -10.25 -8.82
N ASP A 97 -3.83 -11.51 -9.28
CA ASP A 97 -4.20 -11.86 -10.65
C ASP A 97 -5.62 -11.41 -11.05
N THR A 98 -6.51 -11.18 -10.08
CA THR A 98 -7.88 -10.71 -10.33
C THR A 98 -8.00 -9.18 -10.34
N LEU A 99 -6.98 -8.47 -9.84
CA LEU A 99 -7.00 -7.02 -9.71
C LEU A 99 -7.03 -6.33 -11.07
N PHE A 100 -7.65 -5.14 -11.08
CA PHE A 100 -7.71 -4.26 -12.24
C PHE A 100 -8.20 -4.97 -13.52
N LYS A 101 -9.24 -5.81 -13.36
CA LYS A 101 -9.78 -6.66 -14.43
C LYS A 101 -8.74 -7.58 -15.09
N GLY A 102 -7.86 -8.17 -14.29
CA GLY A 102 -6.86 -9.13 -14.77
C GLY A 102 -5.65 -8.46 -15.42
N THR A 103 -5.43 -7.17 -15.21
CA THR A 103 -4.22 -6.48 -15.73
C THR A 103 -2.95 -7.13 -15.19
N VAL A 104 -2.93 -7.50 -13.90
CA VAL A 104 -1.78 -8.17 -13.29
C VAL A 104 -1.50 -9.53 -13.94
N HIS A 105 -2.53 -10.35 -14.12
CA HIS A 105 -2.41 -11.63 -14.83
C HIS A 105 -1.92 -11.45 -16.27
N ASN A 106 -2.45 -10.44 -16.98
CA ASN A 106 -2.01 -10.12 -18.33
C ASN A 106 -0.55 -9.65 -18.37
N PHE A 107 -0.08 -8.91 -17.36
CA PHE A 107 1.33 -8.52 -17.29
C PHE A 107 2.23 -9.74 -17.12
N LYS A 108 1.88 -10.66 -16.23
CA LYS A 108 2.64 -11.91 -16.02
C LYS A 108 2.72 -12.79 -17.27
N THR A 109 1.71 -12.74 -18.15
CA THR A 109 1.61 -13.60 -19.34
C THR A 109 2.03 -12.93 -20.64
N LYS A 110 1.89 -11.61 -20.76
CA LYS A 110 2.12 -10.84 -21.99
C LYS A 110 3.10 -9.67 -21.81
N GLY A 111 3.60 -9.45 -20.60
CA GLY A 111 4.48 -8.34 -20.27
C GLY A 111 3.82 -6.97 -20.48
N GLU A 112 4.58 -6.04 -21.03
CA GLU A 112 4.19 -4.64 -21.27
C GLU A 112 2.90 -4.48 -22.11
N GLU A 113 2.53 -5.47 -22.94
CA GLU A 113 1.28 -5.44 -23.71
C GLU A 113 0.02 -5.35 -22.81
N ALA A 114 0.15 -5.72 -21.52
CA ALA A 114 -0.90 -5.57 -20.53
C ALA A 114 -1.36 -4.12 -20.33
N VAL A 115 -0.56 -3.12 -20.75
CA VAL A 115 -0.92 -1.70 -20.67
C VAL A 115 -2.26 -1.39 -21.35
N LEU A 116 -2.59 -2.09 -22.44
CA LEU A 116 -3.86 -1.93 -23.13
C LEU A 116 -5.05 -2.37 -22.28
N THR A 117 -4.85 -3.40 -21.43
CA THR A 117 -5.86 -3.86 -20.47
C THR A 117 -6.05 -2.83 -19.38
N LEU A 118 -4.95 -2.28 -18.86
CA LEU A 118 -4.97 -1.22 -17.85
C LEU A 118 -5.72 0.01 -18.36
N TYR A 119 -5.38 0.52 -19.54
CA TYR A 119 -6.02 1.69 -20.14
C TYR A 119 -7.50 1.48 -20.41
N LYS A 120 -7.89 0.27 -20.84
CA LYS A 120 -9.30 -0.10 -20.95
C LYS A 120 -9.99 -0.11 -19.59
N TYR A 121 -9.33 -0.58 -18.54
CA TYR A 121 -9.88 -0.61 -17.18
C TYR A 121 -10.12 0.80 -16.60
N ILE A 122 -9.21 1.74 -16.81
CA ILE A 122 -9.35 3.15 -16.40
C ILE A 122 -10.10 4.03 -17.42
N GLU A 123 -10.56 3.44 -18.53
CA GLU A 123 -11.27 4.12 -19.62
C GLU A 123 -10.51 5.32 -20.22
N TYR A 124 -9.17 5.22 -20.28
CA TYR A 124 -8.29 6.21 -20.89
C TYR A 124 -8.34 6.12 -22.44
N PRO A 125 -8.36 7.26 -23.17
CA PRO A 125 -8.37 8.64 -22.69
C PRO A 125 -9.77 9.23 -22.41
N LYS A 126 -10.84 8.53 -22.79
CA LYS A 126 -12.18 9.14 -22.92
C LYS A 126 -12.83 9.56 -21.61
N LYS A 127 -12.61 8.84 -20.51
CA LYS A 127 -13.34 9.03 -19.24
C LYS A 127 -12.45 9.05 -18.01
N ILE A 128 -11.16 9.29 -18.19
CA ILE A 128 -10.17 9.20 -17.11
C ILE A 128 -10.46 10.17 -15.95
N ASN A 129 -11.01 11.35 -16.23
CA ASN A 129 -11.35 12.37 -15.23
C ASN A 129 -12.65 12.11 -14.45
N SER A 130 -13.33 10.99 -14.67
CA SER A 130 -14.49 10.65 -13.85
C SER A 130 -14.05 10.27 -12.44
N LYS A 131 -14.84 10.64 -11.42
CA LYS A 131 -14.56 10.30 -10.01
C LYS A 131 -14.19 8.82 -9.81
N LYS A 132 -14.96 7.93 -10.44
CA LYS A 132 -14.72 6.48 -10.39
C LYS A 132 -13.35 6.08 -10.97
N ASN A 133 -12.90 6.73 -12.04
CA ASN A 133 -11.61 6.41 -12.64
C ASN A 133 -10.45 7.05 -11.88
N ILE A 134 -10.64 8.21 -11.25
CA ILE A 134 -9.69 8.77 -10.29
C ILE A 134 -9.49 7.80 -9.12
N GLU A 135 -10.56 7.25 -8.55
CA GLU A 135 -10.47 6.23 -7.49
C GLU A 135 -9.71 4.97 -7.96
N LYS A 136 -9.96 4.49 -9.19
CA LYS A 136 -9.18 3.38 -9.76
C LYS A 136 -7.71 3.72 -9.90
N LEU A 137 -7.38 4.93 -10.36
CA LEU A 137 -6.00 5.37 -10.55
C LEU A 137 -5.26 5.44 -9.21
N GLN A 138 -5.91 5.95 -8.16
CA GLN A 138 -5.37 5.96 -6.79
C GLN A 138 -5.13 4.54 -6.28
N ASP A 139 -6.07 3.62 -6.52
CA ASP A 139 -5.93 2.21 -6.14
C ASP A 139 -4.75 1.54 -6.87
N ILE A 140 -4.63 1.75 -8.19
CA ILE A 140 -3.49 1.24 -8.99
C ILE A 140 -2.17 1.82 -8.51
N GLU A 141 -2.09 3.12 -8.25
CA GLU A 141 -0.86 3.77 -7.84
C GLU A 141 -0.42 3.32 -6.44
N CYS A 142 -1.33 3.18 -5.48
CA CYS A 142 -1.01 2.61 -4.16
C CYS A 142 -0.55 1.15 -4.27
N PHE A 143 -1.23 0.34 -5.09
CA PHE A 143 -0.81 -1.03 -5.35
C PHE A 143 0.58 -1.10 -5.99
N ALA A 144 0.86 -0.23 -6.95
CA ALA A 144 2.12 -0.24 -7.68
C ALA A 144 3.31 0.18 -6.79
N GLU A 145 3.12 1.17 -5.92
CA GLU A 145 4.09 1.56 -4.89
C GLU A 145 4.38 0.40 -3.90
N LEU A 146 3.33 -0.31 -3.48
CA LEU A 146 3.47 -1.48 -2.62
C LEU A 146 4.28 -2.60 -3.31
N GLU A 147 3.95 -2.94 -4.56
CA GLU A 147 4.69 -3.97 -5.31
C GLU A 147 6.13 -3.55 -5.58
N LEU A 148 6.38 -2.27 -5.87
CA LEU A 148 7.73 -1.75 -6.09
C LEU A 148 8.63 -1.90 -4.84
N SER A 149 8.06 -1.72 -3.65
CA SER A 149 8.82 -1.71 -2.40
C SER A 149 8.89 -3.07 -1.70
N LEU A 150 7.83 -3.88 -1.77
CA LEU A 150 7.66 -5.07 -0.94
C LEU A 150 7.21 -6.32 -1.72
N GLY A 151 7.02 -6.20 -3.04
CA GLY A 151 6.44 -7.24 -3.88
C GLY A 151 7.22 -7.46 -5.18
N ASP A 152 6.49 -7.62 -6.27
CA ASP A 152 7.08 -7.74 -7.60
C ASP A 152 7.47 -6.37 -8.15
N GLU A 153 8.75 -6.05 -8.00
CA GLU A 153 9.33 -4.78 -8.46
C GLU A 153 9.03 -4.50 -9.94
N SER A 154 9.04 -5.53 -10.78
CA SER A 154 8.81 -5.39 -12.22
C SER A 154 7.36 -5.00 -12.52
N LEU A 155 6.41 -5.60 -11.80
CA LEU A 155 4.99 -5.26 -11.88
C LEU A 155 4.71 -3.85 -11.37
N GLY A 156 5.28 -3.49 -10.21
CA GLY A 156 5.15 -2.15 -9.64
C GLY A 156 5.67 -1.09 -10.61
N LEU A 157 6.86 -1.31 -11.16
CA LEU A 157 7.46 -0.38 -12.13
C LEU A 157 6.65 -0.30 -13.44
N PHE A 158 6.13 -1.40 -13.95
CA PHE A 158 5.25 -1.43 -15.11
C PHE A 158 4.02 -0.54 -14.91
N LEU A 159 3.31 -0.72 -13.79
CA LEU A 159 2.10 0.05 -13.49
C LEU A 159 2.41 1.53 -13.32
N LEU A 160 3.47 1.89 -12.58
CA LEU A 160 3.87 3.28 -12.39
C LEU A 160 4.28 3.94 -13.71
N LYS A 161 5.01 3.24 -14.59
CA LYS A 161 5.36 3.75 -15.92
C LYS A 161 4.13 3.98 -16.79
N ALA A 162 3.17 3.05 -16.77
CA ALA A 162 1.92 3.21 -17.49
C ALA A 162 1.16 4.46 -17.01
N LEU A 163 1.04 4.65 -15.70
CA LEU A 163 0.42 5.85 -15.13
C LEU A 163 1.19 7.13 -15.46
N ALA A 164 2.51 7.12 -15.34
CA ALA A 164 3.39 8.25 -15.63
C ALA A 164 3.32 8.72 -17.09
N SER A 165 2.89 7.85 -18.01
CA SER A 165 2.74 8.13 -19.44
C SER A 165 1.37 8.72 -19.83
N ILE A 166 0.45 8.85 -18.87
CA ILE A 166 -0.83 9.52 -19.08
C ILE A 166 -0.56 11.00 -19.33
N GLU A 167 -1.09 11.52 -20.44
CA GLU A 167 -0.96 12.93 -20.80
C GLU A 167 -1.67 13.83 -19.77
N ARG A 168 -1.25 15.10 -19.69
CA ARG A 168 -1.83 16.07 -18.77
C ARG A 168 -3.35 16.18 -18.94
N GLN A 169 -4.07 16.10 -17.82
CA GLN A 169 -5.53 16.10 -17.76
C GLN A 169 -6.13 17.39 -17.18
N LEU A 170 -5.34 18.26 -16.53
CA LEU A 170 -5.82 19.44 -15.80
C LEU A 170 -6.87 19.09 -14.73
N SER A 171 -6.59 18.02 -13.98
CA SER A 171 -7.49 17.45 -12.98
C SER A 171 -6.70 16.75 -11.86
N GLU A 172 -7.40 16.17 -10.89
CA GLU A 172 -6.80 15.32 -9.83
C GLU A 172 -5.98 14.13 -10.38
N VAL A 173 -6.17 13.76 -11.65
CA VAL A 173 -5.35 12.76 -12.32
C VAL A 173 -3.89 13.22 -12.42
N ASP A 174 -3.64 14.52 -12.60
CA ASP A 174 -2.28 15.06 -12.75
C ASP A 174 -1.44 14.80 -11.49
N ASP A 175 -2.03 14.87 -10.29
CA ASP A 175 -1.33 14.60 -9.04
C ASP A 175 -0.91 13.12 -8.93
N ILE A 176 -1.74 12.20 -9.41
CA ILE A 176 -1.44 10.76 -9.44
C ILE A 176 -0.33 10.47 -10.45
N VAL A 177 -0.41 11.09 -11.62
CA VAL A 177 0.62 10.97 -12.67
C VAL A 177 1.96 11.51 -12.17
N LEU A 178 1.96 12.66 -11.47
CA LEU A 178 3.17 13.25 -10.92
C LEU A 178 3.82 12.32 -9.88
N LYS A 179 3.04 11.76 -8.96
CA LYS A 179 3.55 10.76 -7.99
C LYS A 179 4.14 9.54 -8.68
N ALA A 180 3.46 9.03 -9.71
CA ALA A 180 3.98 7.91 -10.49
C ALA A 180 5.31 8.26 -11.18
N GLN A 181 5.43 9.46 -11.75
CA GLN A 181 6.69 9.96 -12.33
C GLN A 181 7.80 10.05 -11.27
N GLU A 182 7.52 10.61 -10.10
CA GLU A 182 8.47 10.71 -8.99
C GLU A 182 8.95 9.34 -8.51
N ALA A 183 8.04 8.38 -8.34
CA ALA A 183 8.37 7.02 -7.93
C ALA A 183 9.27 6.33 -8.97
N VAL A 184 8.95 6.46 -10.26
CA VAL A 184 9.80 5.96 -11.36
C VAL A 184 11.18 6.61 -11.33
N MET A 185 11.27 7.94 -11.14
CA MET A 185 12.55 8.64 -11.09
C MET A 185 13.40 8.20 -9.89
N LYS A 186 12.82 8.13 -8.69
CA LYS A 186 13.52 7.67 -7.47
C LYS A 186 14.12 6.29 -7.66
N HIS A 187 13.38 5.38 -8.29
CA HIS A 187 13.85 4.03 -8.58
C HIS A 187 15.03 3.98 -9.57
N HIS A 188 15.06 4.88 -10.55
CA HIS A 188 16.20 4.97 -11.47
C HIS A 188 17.44 5.58 -10.83
N SER A 189 17.28 6.44 -9.83
CA SER A 189 18.38 7.04 -9.08
C SER A 189 19.00 6.04 -8.09
N SER A 190 18.18 5.26 -7.37
CA SER A 190 18.66 4.28 -6.39
C SER A 190 19.42 3.10 -7.00
N LYS A 191 19.25 2.83 -8.30
CA LYS A 191 20.00 1.78 -9.04
C LYS A 191 21.35 2.24 -9.61
N ARG A 192 21.71 3.52 -9.46
CA ARG A 192 22.97 4.07 -9.97
C ARG A 192 24.04 4.27 -8.89
N ASP A 193 23.69 4.03 -7.63
CA ASP A 193 24.58 4.00 -6.47
C ASP A 193 24.96 2.54 -6.13
#